data_AF-A0A925KCD7-F1
#
_entry.id   AF-A0A925KCD7-F1
#
_cell.length_a   1.000
_cell.length_b   1.000
_cell.length_c   1.000
_cell.angle_alpha   90.00
_cell.angle_beta   90.00
_cell.angle_gamma   90.00
#
_symmetry.space_group_name_H-M   'P 1'
#
loop_
_entity.id
_entity.type
_entity.pdbx_description
1 polymer ?
#
loop_
_entity_poly.entity_id
_entity_poly.type
_entity_poly.pdbx_seq_one_letter_code
_entity_poly.pdbx_strand_id
1 'polypeptide(L)'
;MSAAVERIVVQATAQDKKAIAAKARRLSIPVSELMRRGAFAYEADTGVDELAALADAARGASDRAGAAIEDALSFIVASNRRIAAMEAAAAGPKRPKMGSRKAA
;
A
#
# COMPACT_ATOMS: atom_id res chain seq x y z
N MET A 1 -25.61 -23.46 38.01
CA MET A 1 -24.90 -23.99 36.84
C MET A 1 -23.71 -23.09 36.58
N SER A 2 -22.55 -23.42 37.17
CA SER A 2 -21.30 -22.65 37.00
C SER A 2 -20.59 -23.22 35.77
N ALA A 3 -20.46 -22.44 34.70
CA ALA A 3 -19.87 -22.91 33.46
C ALA A 3 -18.42 -23.38 33.69
N ALA A 4 -18.12 -24.58 33.18
CA ALA A 4 -16.92 -25.36 33.45
C ALA A 4 -15.65 -24.69 32.91
N VAL A 5 -14.78 -24.22 33.81
CA VAL A 5 -13.40 -23.88 33.44
C VAL A 5 -12.59 -25.17 33.49
N GLU A 6 -12.22 -25.67 32.32
CA GLU A 6 -11.34 -26.83 32.18
C GLU A 6 -9.86 -26.42 32.26
N ARG A 7 -9.04 -27.27 32.88
CA ARG A 7 -7.60 -27.01 33.06
C ARG A 7 -6.79 -27.81 32.06
N ILE A 8 -6.01 -27.11 31.24
CA ILE A 8 -5.01 -27.71 30.35
C ILE A 8 -3.66 -27.65 31.07
N VAL A 9 -3.03 -28.80 31.29
CA VAL A 9 -1.67 -28.90 31.85
C VAL A 9 -0.70 -29.16 30.71
N VAL A 10 0.31 -28.29 30.56
CA VAL A 10 1.31 -28.38 29.49
C VAL A 10 2.68 -28.52 30.13
N GLN A 11 3.50 -29.43 29.59
CA GLN A 11 4.90 -29.54 30.00
C GLN A 11 5.72 -28.50 29.23
N ALA A 12 6.60 -27.80 29.93
CA ALA A 12 7.48 -26.80 29.36
C ALA A 12 8.83 -26.86 30.09
N THR A 13 9.92 -26.63 29.37
CA THR A 13 11.23 -26.53 30.01
C THR A 13 11.34 -25.25 30.84
N ALA A 14 12.35 -25.18 31.71
CA ALA A 14 12.63 -23.95 32.45
C ALA A 14 12.94 -22.76 31.51
N GLN A 15 13.58 -23.02 30.38
CA GLN A 15 13.89 -22.03 29.35
C GLN A 15 12.62 -21.53 28.65
N ASP A 16 11.72 -22.43 28.27
CA ASP A 16 10.43 -22.06 27.66
C ASP A 16 9.62 -21.19 28.60
N LYS A 17 9.53 -21.57 29.88
CA LYS A 17 8.81 -20.79 30.89
C LYS A 17 9.38 -19.38 31.02
N LYS A 18 10.72 -19.24 31.02
CA LYS A 18 11.40 -17.93 31.06
C LYS A 18 11.07 -17.10 29.81
N ALA A 19 11.12 -17.70 28.63
CA ALA A 19 10.84 -17.04 27.36
C ALA A 19 9.37 -16.58 27.27
N ILE A 20 8.43 -17.44 27.66
CA ILE A 20 6.99 -17.15 27.73
C ILE A 20 6.74 -15.98 28.68
N ALA A 21 7.30 -16.02 29.88
CA ALA A 21 7.13 -14.95 30.86
C ALA A 21 7.73 -13.62 30.37
N ALA A 22 8.89 -13.66 29.70
CA ALA A 22 9.50 -12.48 29.10
C ALA A 22 8.63 -11.88 27.98
N LYS A 23 8.07 -12.74 27.11
CA LYS A 23 7.14 -12.31 26.04
C LYS A 23 5.88 -11.66 26.61
N ALA A 24 5.28 -12.29 27.63
CA ALA A 24 4.09 -11.76 28.30
C ALA A 24 4.34 -10.39 28.94
N ARG A 25 5.48 -10.20 29.62
CA ARG A 25 5.90 -8.90 30.16
C ARG A 25 6.09 -7.85 29.08
N ARG A 26 6.77 -8.18 27.99
CA ARG A 26 6.97 -7.26 26.85
C ARG A 26 5.65 -6.78 26.24
N LEU A 27 4.64 -7.66 26.22
CA LEU A 27 3.30 -7.36 25.70
C LEU A 27 2.35 -6.79 26.77
N SER A 28 2.80 -6.62 28.01
CA SER A 28 1.99 -6.14 29.14
C SER A 28 0.69 -6.93 29.35
N ILE A 29 0.72 -8.26 29.16
CA ILE A 29 -0.41 -9.15 29.39
C ILE A 29 -0.04 -10.31 30.33
N PRO A 30 -1.00 -10.92 31.05
CA PRO A 30 -0.77 -12.13 31.82
C PRO A 30 -0.30 -13.30 30.95
N VAL A 31 0.51 -14.19 31.53
CA VAL A 31 0.99 -15.41 30.84
C VAL A 31 -0.19 -16.29 30.39
N SER A 32 -1.23 -16.43 31.21
CA SER A 32 -2.44 -17.19 30.86
C SER A 32 -3.17 -16.61 29.65
N GLU A 33 -3.25 -15.29 29.54
CA GLU A 33 -3.83 -14.60 28.39
C GLU A 33 -2.99 -14.83 27.13
N LEU A 34 -1.66 -14.69 27.24
CA LEU A 34 -0.75 -14.97 26.15
C LEU A 34 -0.89 -16.42 25.66
N MET A 35 -0.97 -17.39 26.57
CA MET A 35 -1.13 -18.80 26.22
C MET A 35 -2.49 -19.08 25.58
N ARG A 36 -3.59 -18.50 26.10
CA ARG A 36 -4.92 -18.66 25.48
C ARG A 36 -4.92 -18.09 24.07
N ARG A 37 -4.49 -16.84 23.89
CA ARG A 37 -4.43 -16.19 22.57
C ARG A 37 -3.47 -16.92 21.63
N GLY A 38 -2.31 -17.32 22.13
CA GLY A 38 -1.32 -18.06 21.35
C GLY A 38 -1.85 -19.39 20.83
N ALA A 39 -2.63 -20.12 21.64
CA ALA A 39 -3.24 -21.38 21.22
C ALA A 39 -4.30 -21.18 20.12
N PHE A 40 -5.11 -20.11 20.19
CA PHE A 40 -6.11 -19.81 19.15
C PHE A 40 -5.50 -19.18 17.89
N ALA A 41 -4.39 -18.45 18.02
CA ALA A 41 -3.71 -17.81 16.89
C ALA A 41 -2.73 -18.75 16.18
N TYR A 42 -2.39 -19.88 16.78
CA TYR A 42 -1.55 -20.88 16.15
C TYR A 42 -2.40 -21.66 15.15
N GLU A 43 -2.24 -21.33 13.87
CA GLU A 43 -2.68 -22.20 12.79
C GLU A 43 -1.46 -22.86 12.16
N ALA A 44 -1.47 -24.19 12.08
CA ALA A 44 -0.41 -24.93 11.42
C ALA A 44 -0.59 -24.79 9.89
N ASP A 45 0.36 -24.10 9.25
CA ASP A 45 0.56 -23.99 7.79
C ASP A 45 -0.59 -23.43 6.91
N THR A 46 -1.73 -23.04 7.44
CA THR A 46 -2.84 -22.49 6.62
C THR A 46 -2.66 -21.03 6.21
N GLY A 47 -1.90 -20.23 6.95
CA GLY A 47 -1.82 -18.78 6.73
C GLY A 47 -0.71 -18.29 5.79
N VAL A 48 0.29 -19.12 5.49
CA VAL A 48 1.44 -18.68 4.67
C VAL A 48 1.04 -18.55 3.19
N ASP A 49 0.25 -19.49 2.69
CA ASP A 49 -0.22 -19.49 1.30
C ASP A 49 -1.25 -18.38 1.04
N GLU A 50 -2.12 -18.09 2.01
CA GLU A 50 -3.07 -16.97 1.90
C GLU A 50 -2.38 -15.60 1.90
N LEU A 51 -1.34 -15.43 2.72
CA LEU A 51 -0.54 -14.21 2.74
C LEU A 51 0.26 -14.04 1.44
N ALA A 52 0.77 -15.13 0.86
CA ALA A 52 1.43 -15.10 -0.44
C ALA A 52 0.46 -14.69 -1.56
N ALA A 53 -0.73 -15.27 -1.58
CA ALA A 53 -1.77 -14.92 -2.56
C ALA A 53 -2.20 -13.44 -2.45
N LEU A 54 -2.33 -12.93 -1.22
CA LEU A 54 -2.62 -11.51 -0.99
C LEU A 54 -1.49 -10.60 -1.50
N ALA A 55 -0.24 -10.98 -1.25
CA ALA A 55 0.92 -10.21 -1.72
C ALA A 55 0.98 -10.15 -3.25
N ASP A 56 0.72 -11.27 -3.93
CA ASP A 56 0.67 -11.33 -5.39
C ASP A 56 -0.48 -10.47 -5.96
N ALA A 57 -1.65 -10.51 -5.32
CA ALA A 57 -2.78 -9.66 -5.70
C ALA A 57 -2.46 -8.16 -5.54
N ALA A 58 -1.84 -7.78 -4.43
CA ALA A 58 -1.43 -6.40 -4.15
C ALA A 58 -0.36 -5.90 -5.14
N ARG A 59 0.60 -6.76 -5.48
CA ARG A 59 1.61 -6.46 -6.51
C ARG A 59 0.95 -6.24 -7.87
N GLY A 60 0.11 -7.17 -8.31
CA GLY A 60 -0.58 -7.05 -9.59
C GLY A 60 -1.49 -5.81 -9.67
N ALA A 61 -2.13 -5.41 -8.57
CA ALA A 61 -2.89 -4.17 -8.51
C ALA A 61 -2.00 -2.94 -8.64
N SER A 62 -0.84 -2.93 -7.97
CA SER A 62 0.12 -1.83 -8.04
C SER A 62 0.71 -1.68 -9.44
N ASP A 63 1.05 -2.79 -10.10
CA ASP A 63 1.58 -2.79 -11.48
C ASP A 63 0.54 -2.20 -12.46
N ARG A 64 -0.73 -2.61 -12.33
CA ARG A 64 -1.82 -2.05 -13.15
C ARG A 64 -2.05 -0.57 -12.89
N ALA A 65 -2.00 -0.14 -11.64
CA ALA A 65 -2.14 1.27 -11.29
C ALA A 65 -0.99 2.10 -11.87
N GLY A 66 0.25 1.60 -11.79
CA GLY A 66 1.42 2.23 -12.39
C GLY A 66 1.28 2.39 -13.90
N ALA A 67 0.88 1.32 -14.60
CA ALA A 67 0.63 1.37 -16.04
C ALA A 67 -0.46 2.39 -16.42
N ALA A 68 -1.57 2.42 -15.67
CA ALA A 68 -2.65 3.38 -15.93
C ALA A 68 -2.23 4.84 -15.70
N ILE A 69 -1.36 5.09 -14.71
CA ILE A 69 -0.80 6.43 -14.46
C ILE A 69 0.10 6.85 -15.62
N GLU A 70 1.01 5.98 -16.08
CA GLU A 70 1.89 6.28 -17.22
C GLU A 70 1.10 6.54 -18.51
N ASP A 71 0.05 5.76 -18.77
CA ASP A 71 -0.84 5.96 -19.91
C ASP A 71 -1.55 7.33 -19.84
N ALA A 72 -2.07 7.69 -18.66
CA ALA A 72 -2.73 8.97 -18.45
C ALA A 72 -1.76 10.14 -18.64
N LEU A 73 -0.55 10.05 -18.09
CA LEU A 73 0.48 11.08 -18.25
C LEU A 73 0.91 11.23 -19.72
N SER A 74 1.11 10.11 -20.42
CA SER A 74 1.43 10.10 -21.85
C SER A 74 0.34 10.77 -22.69
N PHE A 75 -0.93 10.48 -22.40
CA PHE A 75 -2.06 11.13 -23.05
C PHE A 75 -2.10 12.65 -22.79
N ILE A 76 -1.89 13.08 -21.55
CA ILE A 76 -1.84 14.50 -21.18
C ILE A 76 -0.73 15.22 -21.95
N VAL A 77 0.47 14.64 -22.01
CA VAL A 77 1.60 15.21 -22.77
C VAL A 77 1.24 15.36 -24.25
N ALA A 78 0.65 14.33 -24.87
CA ALA A 78 0.20 14.40 -26.25
C ALA A 78 -0.92 15.44 -26.46
N SER A 79 -1.83 15.58 -25.51
CA SER A 79 -2.89 16.60 -25.52
C SER A 79 -2.31 18.02 -25.47
N ASN A 80 -1.40 18.28 -24.54
CA ASN A 80 -0.76 19.58 -24.38
C ASN A 80 -0.01 20.01 -25.66
N ARG A 81 0.66 19.06 -26.34
CA ARG A 81 1.30 19.32 -27.65
C ARG A 81 0.29 19.74 -28.72
N ARG A 82 -0.87 19.09 -28.78
CA ARG A 82 -1.94 19.44 -29.73
C ARG A 82 -2.53 20.82 -29.43
N ILE A 83 -2.78 21.13 -28.16
CA ILE A 83 -3.28 22.44 -27.73
C ILE A 83 -2.30 23.53 -28.15
N ALA A 84 -1.01 23.39 -27.85
CA ALA A 84 0.01 24.36 -28.23
C ALA A 84 0.08 24.59 -29.76
N ALA A 85 -0.06 23.53 -30.57
CA ALA A 85 -0.11 23.66 -32.02
C ALA A 85 -1.34 24.43 -32.51
N MET A 86 -2.51 24.16 -31.93
CA MET A 86 -3.75 24.89 -32.24
C MET A 86 -3.66 26.37 -31.84
N GLU A 87 -3.11 26.65 -30.65
CA GLU A 87 -2.89 28.02 -30.16
C GLU A 87 -1.90 28.79 -31.06
N ALA A 88 -0.81 28.16 -31.49
CA ALA A 88 0.14 28.76 -32.42
C ALA A 88 -0.48 29.06 -33.80
N ALA A 89 -1.31 28.14 -34.32
CA ALA A 89 -2.04 28.36 -35.57
C ALA A 89 -3.06 29.50 -35.45
N ALA A 90 -3.76 29.60 -34.32
CA ALA A 90 -4.73 30.66 -34.05
C ALA A 90 -4.07 32.03 -33.86
N ALA A 91 -2.83 32.10 -33.37
CA ALA A 91 -2.13 33.36 -33.11
C ALA A 91 -1.83 34.18 -34.39
N GLY A 92 -1.81 33.56 -35.58
CA GLY A 92 -1.60 34.22 -36.87
C GLY A 92 -0.24 34.95 -37.02
N PRO A 93 0.19 35.31 -38.25
CA PRO A 93 1.42 36.09 -38.42
C PRO A 93 1.23 37.49 -37.83
N LYS A 94 2.11 37.88 -36.88
CA LYS A 94 2.16 39.27 -36.37
C LYS A 94 2.32 40.22 -37.56
N ARG A 95 1.28 41.02 -37.85
CA ARG A 95 1.36 42.08 -38.88
C ARG A 95 2.56 42.98 -38.54
N PRO A 96 3.52 43.17 -39.47
CA PRO A 96 4.64 44.06 -39.22
C PRO A 96 4.10 45.46 -38.96
N LYS A 97 4.60 46.12 -37.91
CA LYS A 97 4.25 47.50 -37.58
C LYS A 97 4.70 48.41 -38.73
N MET A 98 3.77 48.80 -39.60
CA MET A 98 4.00 49.79 -40.64
C MET A 98 4.11 51.17 -39.97
N GLY A 99 5.32 51.56 -39.59
CA GLY A 99 5.62 52.84 -38.94
C GLY A 99 6.02 53.92 -39.94
N SER A 100 5.10 54.87 -40.16
CA SER A 100 5.25 56.25 -40.63
C SER A 100 6.19 56.56 -41.82
N ARG A 101 5.58 56.80 -43.00
CA ARG A 101 6.16 57.70 -44.01
C ARG A 101 6.18 59.12 -43.41
N LYS A 102 7.38 59.67 -43.24
CA LYS A 102 7.62 61.08 -42.88
C LYS A 102 7.31 61.93 -44.11
N ALA A 103 6.25 62.73 -44.07
CA ALA A 103 5.99 63.74 -45.09
C ALA A 103 6.95 64.92 -44.86
N ALA A 104 7.63 65.33 -45.93
CA ALA A 104 8.45 66.53 -46.01
C ALA A 104 7.60 67.74 -46.37
#